data_AF-A0A2V7QW65-F1
#
_entry.id   AF-A0A2V7QW65-F1
#
_cell.length_a   1.000
_cell.length_b   1.000
_cell.length_c   1.000
_cell.angle_alpha   90.00
_cell.angle_beta   90.00
_cell.angle_gamma   90.00
#
_symmetry.space_group_name_H-M   'P 1'
#
loop_
_entity.id
_entity.type
_entity.pdbx_description
1 polymer ?
#
loop_
_entity_poly.entity_id
_entity_poly.type
_entity_poly.pdbx_seq_one_letter_code
_entity_poly.pdbx_strand_id
1 'polypeptide(L)'
;MEIYVREGKVLLPTLAVRSGDIITVFEPVRALDLSDRDKIVAAIAKAVSEPLPRVDLIDPAAHARTKPLPRAVKARSWTAFAKPARQWVLREEGRNLVLLSTHHAYNYGFQEDDQPTRVWPGDTDPAIVGRETVDLILQAARENATQPSQSA
;
A
#
# COMPACT_ATOMS: atom_id res chain seq x y z
N MET A 1 3.62 5.96 -1.57
CA MET A 1 3.55 4.51 -1.82
C MET A 1 2.35 3.93 -1.12
N GLU A 2 1.61 3.05 -1.78
CA GLU A 2 0.51 2.31 -1.17
C GLU A 2 0.94 0.86 -0.93
N ILE A 3 0.52 0.28 0.18
CA ILE A 3 0.84 -1.08 0.59
C ILE A 3 -0.48 -1.75 0.96
N TYR A 4 -0.82 -2.87 0.32
CA TYR A 4 -2.05 -3.60 0.64
C TYR A 4 -1.73 -4.95 1.27
N VAL A 5 -2.47 -5.33 2.30
CA VAL A 5 -2.41 -6.68 2.88
C VAL A 5 -3.76 -7.35 2.76
N ARG A 6 -3.76 -8.55 2.17
CA ARG A 6 -4.97 -9.34 1.94
C ARG A 6 -4.61 -10.82 1.94
N GLU A 7 -5.34 -11.62 2.71
CA GLU A 7 -5.27 -13.10 2.66
C GLU A 7 -3.83 -13.65 2.75
N GLY A 8 -3.01 -13.11 3.67
CA GLY A 8 -1.62 -13.54 3.84
C GLY A 8 -0.65 -13.06 2.77
N LYS A 9 -1.05 -12.10 1.92
CA LYS A 9 -0.18 -11.47 0.92
C LYS A 9 -0.04 -9.98 1.16
N VAL A 10 1.15 -9.47 0.85
CA VAL A 10 1.44 -8.05 0.68
C VAL A 10 1.47 -7.73 -0.81
N LEU A 11 0.70 -6.72 -1.23
CA LEU A 11 0.69 -6.21 -2.59
C LEU A 11 1.28 -4.81 -2.59
N LEU A 12 2.31 -4.64 -3.40
CA LEU A 12 3.03 -3.38 -3.60
C LEU A 12 2.83 -2.95 -5.06
N PRO A 13 1.83 -2.11 -5.37
CA PRO A 13 1.70 -1.54 -6.69
C PRO A 13 2.83 -0.56 -6.98
N THR A 14 3.25 -0.50 -8.23
CA THR A 14 4.06 0.62 -8.72
C THR A 14 3.16 1.84 -8.86
N LEU A 15 3.47 2.93 -8.16
CA LEU A 15 2.84 4.21 -8.39
C LEU A 15 3.61 4.97 -9.46
N ALA A 16 2.93 5.73 -10.30
CA ALA A 16 3.58 6.53 -11.32
C ALA A 16 3.01 7.95 -11.37
N VAL A 17 3.86 8.91 -11.75
CA VAL A 17 3.49 10.32 -11.89
C VAL A 17 3.01 10.60 -13.31
N ARG A 18 1.80 11.13 -13.44
CA ARG A 18 1.27 11.71 -14.69
C ARG A 18 1.71 13.18 -14.80
N SER A 19 1.82 13.69 -16.03
CA SER A 19 1.91 15.14 -16.28
C SER A 19 0.79 15.89 -15.54
N GLY A 20 1.13 16.69 -14.52
CA GLY A 20 0.18 17.50 -13.73
C GLY A 20 -0.29 16.89 -12.41
N ASP A 21 0.56 16.18 -11.67
CA ASP A 21 0.40 15.81 -10.25
C ASP A 21 -0.59 14.68 -9.89
N ILE A 22 -1.14 13.95 -10.86
CA ILE A 22 -1.97 12.77 -10.55
C ILE A 22 -1.08 11.53 -10.38
N ILE A 23 -1.02 10.99 -9.17
CA ILE A 23 -0.40 9.69 -8.86
C ILE A 23 -1.42 8.58 -9.16
N THR A 24 -1.07 7.62 -10.01
CA THR A 24 -1.95 6.47 -10.32
C THR A 24 -1.26 5.14 -10.06
N VAL A 25 -2.03 4.14 -9.62
CA VAL A 25 -1.61 2.75 -9.41
C VAL A 25 -1.39 2.07 -10.77
N PHE A 26 -0.17 1.63 -11.06
CA PHE A 26 0.21 0.95 -12.29
C PHE A 26 0.62 -0.51 -12.07
N GLU A 27 0.60 -1.28 -13.17
CA GLU A 27 1.34 -2.55 -13.25
C GLU A 27 2.84 -2.28 -13.44
N PRO A 28 3.73 -3.11 -12.88
CA PRO A 28 3.44 -4.36 -12.17
C PRO A 28 2.98 -4.17 -10.72
N VAL A 29 2.10 -5.04 -10.24
CA VAL A 29 1.82 -5.21 -8.81
C VAL A 29 2.69 -6.35 -8.30
N ARG A 30 3.58 -6.05 -7.37
CA ARG A 30 4.37 -7.09 -6.71
C ARG A 30 3.53 -7.73 -5.61
N ALA A 31 3.20 -9.01 -5.76
CA ALA A 31 2.54 -9.81 -4.74
C ALA A 31 3.58 -10.68 -4.02
N LEU A 32 3.72 -10.50 -2.71
CA LEU A 32 4.64 -11.24 -1.85
C LEU A 32 3.84 -11.94 -0.76
N ASP A 33 4.24 -13.15 -0.39
CA ASP A 33 3.67 -13.82 0.78
C ASP A 33 4.13 -13.10 2.06
N LEU A 34 3.23 -12.96 3.03
CA LEU A 34 3.48 -12.23 4.27
C LEU A 34 4.61 -12.87 5.12
N SER A 35 4.90 -14.14 4.87
CA SER A 35 6.05 -14.85 5.45
C SER A 35 7.40 -14.40 4.91
N ASP A 36 7.44 -13.83 3.70
CA ASP A 36 8.68 -13.40 3.02
C ASP A 36 9.12 -12.02 3.50
N ARG A 37 9.28 -11.86 4.82
CA ARG A 37 9.58 -10.58 5.49
C ARG A 37 10.70 -9.81 4.78
N ASP A 38 11.82 -10.46 4.51
CA ASP A 38 13.00 -9.80 3.92
C ASP A 38 12.75 -9.29 2.50
N LYS A 39 11.95 -10.01 1.70
CA LYS A 39 11.57 -9.54 0.36
C LYS A 39 10.65 -8.33 0.44
N ILE A 40 9.75 -8.30 1.41
CA ILE A 40 8.84 -7.17 1.63
C ILE A 40 9.66 -5.95 2.08
N VAL A 41 10.56 -6.11 3.05
CA VAL A 41 11.46 -5.05 3.51
C VAL A 41 12.28 -4.49 2.35
N ALA A 42 12.91 -5.35 1.56
CA ALA A 42 13.70 -4.92 0.40
C ALA A 42 12.84 -4.20 -0.65
N ALA A 43 11.61 -4.65 -0.88
CA ALA A 43 10.70 -4.01 -1.83
C ALA A 43 10.22 -2.62 -1.37
N ILE A 44 9.91 -2.46 -0.08
CA ILE A 44 9.52 -1.16 0.49
C ILE A 44 10.72 -0.21 0.53
N ALA A 45 11.88 -0.67 1.01
CA ALA A 45 13.10 0.15 1.03
C ALA A 45 13.46 0.66 -0.38
N LYS A 46 13.36 -0.22 -1.38
CA LYS A 46 13.55 0.15 -2.79
C LYS A 46 12.56 1.25 -3.22
N ALA A 47 11.27 1.05 -2.93
CA ALA A 47 10.23 1.99 -3.32
C ALA A 47 10.30 3.35 -2.60
N VAL A 48 10.91 3.41 -1.41
CA VAL A 48 11.20 4.66 -0.70
C VAL A 48 12.41 5.36 -1.32
N SER A 49 13.42 4.61 -1.74
CA SER A 49 14.67 5.17 -2.29
C SER A 49 14.57 5.64 -3.74
N GLU A 50 13.61 5.10 -4.51
CA GLU A 50 13.50 5.38 -5.94
C GLU A 50 12.43 6.42 -6.22
N PRO A 51 12.70 7.42 -7.07
CA PRO A 51 11.67 8.35 -7.50
C PRO A 51 10.59 7.59 -8.27
N LEU A 52 9.34 8.07 -8.16
CA LEU A 52 8.25 7.48 -8.91
C LEU A 52 8.53 7.55 -10.42
N PRO A 53 8.32 6.47 -11.17
CA PRO A 53 8.45 6.50 -12.62
C PRO A 53 7.48 7.51 -13.22
N ARG A 54 7.93 8.23 -14.25
CA ARG A 54 7.08 9.08 -15.09
C ARG A 54 6.52 8.26 -16.23
N VAL A 55 5.22 8.40 -16.47
CA VAL A 55 4.52 7.70 -17.55
C VAL A 55 3.61 8.64 -18.31
N ASP A 56 3.70 8.58 -19.63
CA ASP A 56 2.79 9.27 -20.53
C ASP A 56 1.56 8.39 -20.77
N LEU A 57 0.47 8.69 -20.07
CA LEU A 57 -0.80 8.03 -20.30
C LEU A 57 -1.44 8.57 -21.59
N ILE A 58 -1.39 7.77 -22.65
CA ILE A 58 -2.04 8.07 -23.93
C ILE A 58 -3.58 8.03 -23.81
N ASP A 59 -4.13 7.22 -22.88
CA ASP A 59 -5.58 7.12 -22.64
C ASP A 59 -5.93 6.81 -21.15
N PRO A 60 -6.43 7.80 -20.38
CA PRO A 60 -6.90 7.62 -19.01
C PRO A 60 -8.06 6.61 -18.87
N ALA A 61 -8.93 6.49 -19.87
CA ALA A 61 -10.07 5.57 -19.85
C ALA A 61 -9.63 4.12 -20.03
N ALA A 62 -8.61 3.88 -20.86
CA ALA A 62 -7.96 2.57 -20.96
C ALA A 62 -7.31 2.16 -19.63
N HIS A 63 -6.65 3.12 -18.95
CA HIS A 63 -6.00 2.85 -17.67
C HIS A 63 -7.00 2.48 -16.57
N ALA A 64 -8.13 3.19 -16.44
CA ALA A 64 -9.17 2.89 -15.45
C ALA A 64 -9.73 1.45 -15.58
N ARG A 65 -9.58 0.81 -16.75
CA ARG A 65 -10.01 -0.57 -17.01
C ARG A 65 -8.98 -1.62 -16.56
N THR A 66 -7.71 -1.24 -16.33
CA THR A 66 -6.63 -2.19 -16.06
C THR A 66 -6.75 -2.90 -14.71
N LYS A 67 -7.44 -2.29 -13.72
CA LYS A 67 -7.74 -2.87 -12.38
C LYS A 67 -6.59 -3.74 -11.84
N PRO A 68 -5.37 -3.19 -11.71
CA PRO A 68 -4.15 -3.97 -11.52
C PRO A 68 -4.15 -4.77 -10.20
N LEU A 69 -4.64 -4.15 -9.13
CA LEU A 69 -4.72 -4.76 -7.79
C LEU A 69 -5.70 -5.97 -7.74
N PRO A 70 -6.97 -5.87 -8.19
CA PRO A 70 -7.84 -7.03 -8.29
C PRO A 70 -7.25 -8.17 -9.14
N ARG A 71 -6.61 -7.86 -10.27
CA ARG A 71 -6.02 -8.88 -11.16
C ARG A 71 -4.87 -9.64 -10.49
N ALA A 72 -4.03 -8.95 -9.72
CA ALA A 72 -2.90 -9.55 -9.00
C ALA A 72 -3.31 -10.67 -8.03
N VAL A 73 -4.55 -10.64 -7.54
CA VAL A 73 -5.10 -11.65 -6.62
C VAL A 73 -6.34 -12.36 -7.17
N LYS A 74 -6.61 -12.25 -8.47
CA LYS A 74 -7.77 -12.87 -9.16
C LYS A 74 -9.13 -12.49 -8.56
N ALA A 75 -9.26 -11.29 -7.98
CA ALA A 75 -10.53 -10.76 -7.51
C ALA A 75 -11.39 -10.27 -8.68
N ARG A 76 -12.70 -10.57 -8.64
CA ARG A 76 -13.65 -10.25 -9.73
C ARG A 76 -13.99 -8.76 -9.84
N SER A 77 -13.79 -7.99 -8.78
CA SER A 77 -14.10 -6.56 -8.72
C SER A 77 -13.20 -5.83 -7.73
N TRP A 78 -13.19 -4.50 -7.80
CA TRP A 78 -12.51 -3.67 -6.80
C TRP A 78 -13.08 -3.90 -5.41
N THR A 79 -14.41 -3.94 -5.24
CA THR A 79 -15.05 -4.19 -3.95
C THR A 79 -14.67 -5.56 -3.36
N ALA A 80 -14.60 -6.60 -4.20
CA ALA A 80 -14.17 -7.94 -3.76
C ALA A 80 -12.69 -7.96 -3.33
N PHE A 81 -11.86 -7.09 -3.92
CA PHE A 81 -10.49 -6.88 -3.51
C PHE A 81 -10.39 -6.07 -2.20
N ALA A 82 -11.04 -4.91 -2.16
CA ALA A 82 -10.89 -3.91 -1.11
C ALA A 82 -11.49 -4.34 0.23
N LYS A 83 -12.64 -5.02 0.21
CA LYS A 83 -13.36 -5.42 1.44
C LYS A 83 -12.49 -6.26 2.42
N PRO A 84 -11.77 -7.30 1.99
CA PRO A 84 -10.88 -8.07 2.88
C PRO A 84 -9.45 -7.52 2.94
N ALA A 85 -9.14 -6.43 2.23
CA ALA A 85 -7.81 -5.84 2.23
C ALA A 85 -7.70 -4.77 3.32
N ARG A 86 -6.49 -4.60 3.84
CA ARG A 86 -6.06 -3.39 4.56
C ARG A 86 -5.07 -2.63 3.70
N GLN A 87 -5.09 -1.31 3.81
CA GLN A 87 -4.12 -0.47 3.12
C GLN A 87 -3.33 0.34 4.15
N TRP A 88 -2.05 0.54 3.82
CA TRP A 88 -1.19 1.53 4.44
C TRP A 88 -0.66 2.46 3.36
N VAL A 89 -0.50 3.72 3.71
CA VAL A 89 0.02 4.77 2.83
C VAL A 89 1.30 5.31 3.45
N LEU A 90 2.40 5.17 2.73
CA LEU A 90 3.68 5.80 3.07
C LEU A 90 3.90 6.98 2.14
N ARG A 91 3.88 8.21 2.66
CA ARG A 91 4.03 9.43 1.86
C ARG A 91 4.99 10.42 2.51
N GLU A 92 5.49 11.35 1.71
CA GLU A 92 6.26 12.48 2.20
C GLU A 92 5.32 13.59 2.67
N GLU A 93 5.57 14.14 3.86
CA GLU A 93 4.91 15.33 4.39
C GLU A 93 5.97 16.31 4.90
N GLY A 94 6.23 17.35 4.11
CA GLY A 94 7.29 18.32 4.40
C GLY A 94 8.66 17.65 4.37
N ARG A 95 9.32 17.55 5.53
CA ARG A 95 10.63 16.90 5.69
C ARG A 95 10.55 15.51 6.29
N ASN A 96 9.34 14.94 6.39
CA ASN A 96 9.11 13.67 7.05
C ASN A 96 8.55 12.63 6.08
N LEU A 97 8.81 11.36 6.38
CA LEU A 97 8.07 10.22 5.84
C LEU A 97 7.00 9.84 6.86
N VAL A 98 5.76 9.69 6.39
CA VAL A 98 4.59 9.42 7.22
C VAL A 98 3.93 8.14 6.74
N LEU A 99 3.78 7.17 7.64
CA LEU A 99 2.99 5.96 7.45
C LEU A 99 1.62 6.15 8.10
N LEU A 100 0.57 5.99 7.30
CA LEU A 100 -0.82 6.03 7.72
C LEU A 100 -1.44 4.65 7.48
N SER A 101 -2.14 4.12 8.47
CA SER A 101 -3.10 3.05 8.26
C SER A 101 -4.39 3.62 7.68
N THR A 102 -5.08 2.79 6.92
CA THR A 102 -6.41 3.11 6.43
C THR A 102 -7.40 2.03 6.85
N HIS A 103 -8.66 2.41 6.95
CA HIS A 103 -9.78 1.49 7.14
C HIS A 103 -10.71 1.53 5.92
N HIS A 104 -11.43 0.43 5.68
CA HIS A 104 -12.36 0.36 4.57
C HIS A 104 -13.65 1.11 4.89
N ALA A 105 -13.88 2.23 4.23
CA ALA A 105 -15.13 2.98 4.26
C ALA A 105 -16.04 2.47 3.12
N TYR A 106 -17.13 1.78 3.49
CA TYR A 106 -18.01 1.01 2.57
C TYR A 106 -18.42 1.72 1.27
N ASN A 107 -18.51 3.06 1.27
CA ASN A 107 -18.91 3.86 0.09
C ASN A 107 -17.78 4.66 -0.56
N TYR A 108 -16.60 4.75 0.07
CA TYR A 108 -15.52 5.65 -0.35
C TYR A 108 -14.17 4.95 -0.59
N GLY A 109 -14.10 3.63 -0.39
CA GLY A 109 -12.87 2.86 -0.56
C GLY A 109 -12.09 2.80 0.75
N PHE A 110 -10.84 3.25 0.72
CA PHE A 110 -9.99 3.31 1.92
C PHE A 110 -9.96 4.74 2.46
N GLN A 111 -10.17 4.89 3.75
CA GLN A 111 -10.11 6.16 4.45
C GLN A 111 -8.92 6.14 5.40
N GLU A 112 -8.08 7.17 5.33
CA GLU A 112 -6.92 7.34 6.22
C GLU A 112 -7.39 7.55 7.66
N ASP A 113 -6.65 6.98 8.61
CA ASP A 113 -6.88 7.24 10.03
C ASP A 113 -6.40 8.66 10.41
N ASP A 114 -7.04 9.26 11.42
CA ASP A 114 -6.78 10.65 11.83
C ASP A 114 -5.36 10.90 12.36
N GLN A 115 -4.65 9.84 12.75
CA GLN A 115 -3.31 9.90 13.32
C GLN A 115 -2.34 9.03 12.52
N PRO A 116 -1.11 9.52 12.26
CA PRO A 116 -0.09 8.71 11.62
C PRO A 116 0.26 7.50 12.50
N THR A 117 0.34 6.33 11.88
CA THR A 117 0.87 5.12 12.53
C THR A 117 2.32 5.33 12.92
N ARG A 118 3.10 6.01 12.06
CA ARG A 118 4.51 6.30 12.29
C ARG A 118 4.98 7.50 11.47
N VAL A 119 5.91 8.26 12.04
CA VAL A 119 6.58 9.39 11.37
C VAL A 119 8.09 9.19 11.51
N TRP A 120 8.81 9.32 10.39
CA TRP A 120 10.27 9.34 10.34
C TRP A 120 10.77 10.66 9.76
N PRO A 121 11.97 11.13 10.15
CA PRO A 121 12.70 12.12 9.36
C PRO A 121 12.88 11.66 7.92
N GLY A 122 12.79 12.56 6.95
CA GLY A 122 12.85 12.24 5.52
C GLY A 122 14.23 11.76 5.04
N ASP A 123 15.27 11.99 5.83
CA ASP A 123 16.64 11.49 5.60
C ASP A 123 16.91 10.13 6.28
N THR A 124 15.88 9.51 6.87
CA THR A 124 16.00 8.17 7.46
C THR A 124 16.37 7.14 6.39
N ASP A 125 17.31 6.25 6.72
CA ASP A 125 17.72 5.15 5.84
C ASP A 125 16.48 4.36 5.36
N PRO A 126 16.24 4.24 4.03
CA PRO A 126 15.13 3.47 3.48
C PRO A 126 15.04 2.03 4.00
N ALA A 127 16.16 1.40 4.35
CA ALA A 127 16.18 0.06 4.94
C ALA A 127 15.58 0.03 6.35
N ILE A 128 15.73 1.10 7.13
CA ILE A 128 15.08 1.26 8.44
C ILE A 128 13.58 1.46 8.24
N VAL A 129 13.19 2.37 7.35
CA VAL A 129 11.77 2.64 7.04
C VAL A 129 11.07 1.37 6.57
N GLY A 130 11.69 0.62 5.65
CA GLY A 130 11.16 -0.64 5.16
C GLY A 130 10.98 -1.68 6.27
N ARG A 131 11.95 -1.82 7.17
CA ARG A 131 11.90 -2.78 8.29
C ARG A 131 10.79 -2.44 9.27
N GLU A 132 10.75 -1.20 9.76
CA GLU A 132 9.74 -0.76 10.73
C GLU A 132 8.33 -0.82 10.14
N THR A 133 8.17 -0.44 8.87
CA THR A 133 6.87 -0.55 8.18
C THR A 133 6.36 -1.99 8.16
N VAL A 134 7.21 -2.96 7.81
CA VAL A 134 6.81 -4.37 7.79
C VAL A 134 6.49 -4.87 9.20
N ASP A 135 7.27 -4.48 10.20
CA ASP A 135 7.02 -4.90 11.58
C ASP A 135 5.67 -4.37 12.09
N LEU A 136 5.32 -3.12 11.79
CA LEU A 136 4.01 -2.53 12.11
C LEU A 136 2.86 -3.25 11.40
N ILE A 137 3.03 -3.56 10.11
CA ILE A 137 2.04 -4.32 9.33
C ILE A 137 1.81 -5.72 9.94
N LEU A 138 2.90 -6.42 10.26
CA LEU A 138 2.84 -7.77 10.84
C LEU A 138 2.26 -7.75 12.26
N GLN A 139 2.59 -6.74 13.06
CA GLN A 139 2.00 -6.55 14.39
C GLN A 139 0.48 -6.36 14.28
N ALA A 140 0.03 -5.44 13.43
CA ALA A 140 -1.40 -5.22 13.21
C ALA A 140 -2.09 -6.51 12.73
N ALA A 141 -1.49 -7.27 11.81
CA ALA A 141 -2.05 -8.54 11.35
C ALA A 141 -2.24 -9.55 12.49
N ARG A 142 -1.32 -9.60 13.47
CA ARG A 142 -1.42 -10.45 14.66
C ARG A 142 -2.53 -9.99 15.59
N GLU A 143 -2.59 -8.71 15.92
CA GLU A 143 -3.59 -8.14 16.84
C GLU A 143 -5.04 -8.38 16.37
N ASN A 144 -5.27 -8.34 15.05
CA ASN A 144 -6.59 -8.64 14.49
C ASN A 144 -6.92 -10.13 14.47
N ALA A 145 -5.92 -11.02 14.50
CA ALA A 145 -6.14 -12.45 14.65
C ALA A 145 -6.49 -12.82 16.10
N THR A 146 -6.04 -12.02 17.07
CA THR A 146 -6.30 -12.23 18.51
C THR A 146 -7.58 -11.56 19.01
N GLN A 147 -8.11 -10.54 18.32
CA GLN A 147 -9.43 -10.01 18.64
C GLN A 147 -10.50 -11.01 18.15
N PRO A 148 -11.32 -11.61 19.04
CA PRO A 148 -12.46 -12.38 18.60
C PRO A 148 -13.34 -11.44 17.78
N SER A 149 -13.79 -11.90 16.61
CA SER A 149 -14.69 -11.15 15.75
C SER A 149 -15.89 -10.69 16.57
N GLN A 150 -15.87 -9.43 17.04
CA GLN A 150 -17.04 -8.80 17.61
C GLN A 150 -17.96 -8.48 16.43
N SER A 151 -18.68 -9.51 16.03
CA SER A 151 -19.88 -9.44 15.25
C SER A 151 -20.96 -8.84 16.15
N ALA A 152 -21.41 -7.62 15.85
CA ALA A 152 -22.71 -7.11 16.21
C ALA A 152 -23.27 -6.37 14.99
#